data_AF-A0A653IVP7-F1
#
_entry.id   AF-A0A653IVP7-F1
#
_cell.length_a   1.000
_cell.length_b   1.000
_cell.length_c   1.000
_cell.angle_alpha   90.00
_cell.angle_beta   90.00
_cell.angle_gamma   90.00
#
_symmetry.space_group_name_H-M   'P 1'
#
loop_
_entity.id
_entity.type
_entity.pdbx_description
1 polymer ?
#
loop_
_entity_poly.entity_id
_entity_poly.type
_entity_poly.pdbx_seq_one_letter_code
_entity_poly.pdbx_strand_id
1 'polypeptide(L)'
;MYQLDLFSPHQPKRGGNAQISRKASHAVSSPSLEILNDRPLQPDVVEQPDAVDLPEILQRLADVSARPRYTFMVLNLIARVSDASGRAGPYVREGKGLVGIRDWLSDALIPVAQRDPRRLKIVRKVRAEVAHNVDNPTDPDCTETIVAQAVRDRLRHSGRTNVSRAVSDLVRAGLLRRHYQGYRIDHENRGAQREAVYTIMPEVRRALGQHA
;
A
#
# COMPACT_ATOMS: atom_id res chain seq x y z
N MET A 1 15.44 -29.01 42.24
CA MET A 1 16.74 -29.65 41.99
C MET A 1 16.79 -29.93 40.50
N TYR A 2 17.45 -29.14 39.65
CA TYR A 2 18.84 -28.68 39.73
C TYR A 2 19.00 -27.17 39.49
N GLN A 3 20.08 -26.64 40.06
CA GLN A 3 20.57 -25.27 40.05
C GLN A 3 21.97 -25.28 39.43
N LEU A 4 22.34 -24.21 38.72
CA LEU A 4 23.67 -23.62 38.45
C LEU A 4 23.54 -22.87 37.10
N ASP A 5 23.19 -21.58 37.11
CA ASP A 5 24.07 -20.41 37.25
C ASP A 5 25.20 -20.38 36.21
N LEU A 6 25.31 -19.27 35.46
CA LEU A 6 26.48 -18.37 35.40
C LEU A 6 26.48 -17.45 34.13
N PHE A 7 26.49 -16.14 34.41
CA PHE A 7 27.16 -15.03 33.67
C PHE A 7 26.60 -14.43 32.36
N SER A 8 25.79 -13.36 32.52
CA SER A 8 26.03 -11.91 32.26
C SER A 8 27.07 -11.39 31.22
N PRO A 9 26.94 -10.11 30.78
CA PRO A 9 27.07 -9.64 29.40
C PRO A 9 28.43 -8.99 29.05
N HIS A 10 28.74 -8.87 27.75
CA HIS A 10 29.99 -8.26 27.29
C HIS A 10 29.78 -7.15 26.23
N GLN A 11 29.86 -5.90 26.66
CA GLN A 11 30.52 -4.76 26.00
C GLN A 11 31.19 -3.95 27.13
N PRO A 12 32.24 -3.10 26.93
CA PRO A 12 32.73 -2.49 25.69
C PRO A 12 34.28 -2.56 25.52
N LYS A 13 34.83 -2.06 24.41
CA LYS A 13 36.25 -1.69 24.32
C LYS A 13 36.44 -0.22 23.91
N ARG A 14 36.99 0.55 24.85
CA ARG A 14 37.67 1.84 24.66
C ARG A 14 39.18 1.58 24.48
N GLY A 15 39.83 2.43 23.70
CA GLY A 15 41.27 2.66 23.62
C GLY A 15 41.54 3.48 22.36
N GLY A 16 42.32 4.56 22.32
CA GLY A 16 43.26 5.19 23.25
C GLY A 16 44.32 5.95 22.44
N ASN A 17 44.96 6.94 23.06
CA ASN A 17 46.09 7.83 22.65
C ASN A 17 45.74 9.14 21.93
N ALA A 18 46.01 10.35 22.46
CA ALA A 18 47.28 10.99 22.98
C ALA A 18 48.23 11.34 21.81
N GLN A 19 48.87 12.51 21.62
CA GLN A 19 49.40 13.66 22.40
C GLN A 19 49.51 14.88 21.44
N ILE A 20 49.26 16.14 21.81
CA ILE A 20 50.15 17.18 22.40
C ILE A 20 51.48 17.45 21.67
N SER A 21 51.64 18.65 21.06
CA SER A 21 52.81 19.56 21.21
C SER A 21 52.57 20.88 20.43
N ARG A 22 52.57 22.06 21.09
CA ARG A 22 53.64 23.10 21.12
C ARG A 22 53.91 23.76 19.75
N LYS A 23 54.14 25.07 19.57
CA LYS A 23 54.28 26.27 20.40
C LYS A 23 54.45 27.46 19.40
N ALA A 24 54.36 28.67 19.94
CA ALA A 24 55.09 29.89 19.56
C ALA A 24 54.46 30.89 18.57
N SER A 25 54.18 32.03 19.18
CA SER A 25 53.96 33.39 18.69
C SER A 25 55.11 33.95 17.84
N HIS A 26 54.80 34.79 16.85
CA HIS A 26 55.34 36.15 16.76
C HIS A 26 54.58 36.98 15.69
N ALA A 27 54.60 38.29 15.92
CA ALA A 27 53.74 39.32 15.37
C ALA A 27 54.21 39.94 14.02
N VAL A 28 53.31 40.80 13.51
CA VAL A 28 53.53 41.97 12.61
C VAL A 28 53.44 41.70 11.10
N SER A 29 52.33 42.10 10.49
CA SER A 29 52.25 43.22 9.54
C SER A 29 50.98 43.10 8.68
N SER A 30 49.99 43.97 8.89
CA SER A 30 49.03 44.36 7.84
C SER A 30 49.71 45.49 7.05
N PRO A 31 49.56 45.58 5.71
CA PRO A 31 48.26 45.93 5.12
C PRO A 31 48.01 45.33 3.73
N SER A 32 46.78 44.91 3.44
CA SER A 32 46.13 45.13 2.14
C SER A 32 44.65 44.81 2.27
N LEU A 33 43.84 45.84 2.09
CA LEU A 33 42.40 45.76 1.90
C LEU A 33 42.14 45.06 0.55
N GLU A 34 42.11 43.72 0.56
CA GLU A 34 41.43 42.98 -0.49
C GLU A 34 39.95 42.97 -0.17
N ILE A 35 39.19 43.58 -1.07
CA ILE A 35 37.74 43.64 -1.10
C ILE A 35 37.23 42.19 -1.02
N LEU A 36 36.76 41.80 0.17
CA LEU A 36 36.08 40.53 0.36
C LEU A 36 34.78 40.63 -0.44
N ASN A 37 34.72 39.93 -1.56
CA ASN A 37 33.51 39.71 -2.32
C ASN A 37 32.42 39.22 -1.35
N ASP A 38 31.44 40.07 -1.06
CA ASP A 38 30.11 39.67 -0.60
C ASP A 38 29.45 38.88 -1.73
N ARG A 39 29.89 37.64 -1.94
CA ARG A 39 29.07 36.64 -2.60
C ARG A 39 27.90 36.39 -1.66
N PRO A 40 26.64 36.66 -2.03
CA PRO A 40 25.54 36.17 -1.25
C PRO A 40 25.69 34.65 -1.18
N LEU A 41 25.73 34.11 0.05
CA LEU A 41 25.50 32.69 0.32
C LEU A 41 24.21 32.35 -0.42
N GLN A 42 24.35 31.68 -1.57
CA GLN A 42 23.22 31.06 -2.24
C GLN A 42 22.58 30.17 -1.17
N PRO A 43 21.29 30.33 -0.87
CA PRO A 43 20.65 29.43 0.07
C PRO A 43 20.87 28.02 -0.47
N ASP A 44 21.44 27.15 0.36
CA ASP A 44 21.50 25.72 0.09
C ASP A 44 20.14 25.34 -0.48
N VAL A 45 20.12 24.92 -1.75
CA VAL A 45 18.93 24.39 -2.38
C VAL A 45 18.66 23.11 -1.61
N VAL A 46 17.80 23.23 -0.60
CA VAL A 46 17.21 22.07 0.07
C VAL A 46 16.49 21.35 -1.06
N GLU A 47 17.10 20.28 -1.57
CA GLU A 47 16.47 19.37 -2.53
C GLU A 47 15.10 19.06 -1.94
N GLN A 48 14.06 19.61 -2.58
CA GLN A 48 12.71 19.21 -2.26
C GLN A 48 12.68 17.70 -2.47
N PRO A 49 12.23 16.90 -1.49
CA PRO A 49 12.24 15.46 -1.62
C PRO A 49 11.58 15.10 -2.95
N ASP A 50 12.33 14.37 -3.79
CA ASP A 50 11.98 14.10 -5.19
C ASP A 50 10.48 13.95 -5.34
N ALA A 51 9.88 14.89 -6.08
CA ALA A 51 8.45 14.93 -6.23
C ALA A 51 8.03 13.66 -6.97
N VAL A 52 7.47 12.70 -6.23
CA VAL A 52 6.97 11.46 -6.82
C VAL A 52 5.97 11.82 -7.91
N ASP A 53 6.25 11.39 -9.13
CA ASP A 53 5.40 11.59 -10.29
C ASP A 53 4.77 10.27 -10.77
N LEU A 54 3.89 10.37 -11.75
CA LEU A 54 3.19 9.19 -12.27
C LEU A 54 4.15 8.15 -12.91
N PRO A 55 5.11 8.54 -13.77
CA PRO A 55 6.15 7.63 -14.26
C PRO A 55 6.87 6.87 -13.15
N GLU A 56 7.28 7.56 -12.07
CA GLU A 56 7.99 6.92 -10.97
C GLU A 56 7.11 5.90 -10.23
N ILE A 57 5.84 6.22 -9.98
CA ILE A 57 4.87 5.26 -9.41
C ILE A 57 4.78 4.00 -10.28
N LEU A 58 4.68 4.16 -11.60
CA LEU A 58 4.58 3.04 -12.52
C LEU A 58 5.86 2.21 -12.54
N GLN A 59 7.02 2.84 -12.47
CA GLN A 59 8.32 2.16 -12.39
C GLN A 59 8.43 1.33 -11.11
N ARG A 60 8.17 1.94 -9.94
CA ARG A 60 8.16 1.23 -8.64
C ARG A 60 7.24 0.02 -8.66
N LEU A 61 6.08 0.13 -9.32
CA LEU A 61 5.14 -0.98 -9.47
C LEU A 61 5.64 -2.08 -10.41
N ALA A 62 6.32 -1.73 -11.51
CA ALA A 62 6.90 -2.69 -12.43
C ALA A 62 8.00 -3.53 -11.75
N ASP A 63 8.75 -2.92 -10.84
CA ASP A 63 9.85 -3.59 -10.14
C ASP A 63 9.38 -4.59 -9.08
N VAL A 64 8.25 -4.33 -8.41
CA VAL A 64 7.80 -5.16 -7.27
C VAL A 64 6.58 -6.03 -7.54
N SER A 65 5.79 -5.74 -8.58
CA SER A 65 4.53 -6.42 -8.85
C SER A 65 4.58 -7.20 -10.15
N ALA A 66 4.20 -8.46 -10.12
CA ALA A 66 3.98 -9.24 -11.34
C ALA A 66 2.78 -8.74 -12.18
N ARG A 67 1.98 -7.80 -11.65
CA ARG A 67 0.75 -7.28 -12.29
C ARG A 67 0.66 -5.76 -12.12
N PRO A 68 1.62 -4.97 -12.63
CA PRO A 68 1.74 -3.54 -12.33
C PRO A 68 0.48 -2.75 -12.71
N ARG A 69 -0.14 -3.08 -13.86
CA ARG A 69 -1.40 -2.45 -14.30
C ARG A 69 -2.56 -2.70 -13.32
N TYR A 70 -2.73 -3.94 -12.87
CA TYR A 70 -3.78 -4.30 -11.91
C TYR A 70 -3.54 -3.62 -10.57
N THR A 71 -2.30 -3.60 -10.11
CA THR A 71 -1.89 -2.97 -8.85
C THR A 71 -2.10 -1.45 -8.89
N PHE A 72 -1.77 -0.81 -10.02
CA PHE A 72 -2.04 0.61 -10.25
C PHE A 72 -3.54 0.92 -10.26
N MET A 73 -4.37 0.06 -10.85
CA MET A 73 -5.83 0.23 -10.77
C MET A 73 -6.36 0.14 -9.34
N VAL A 74 -5.85 -0.82 -8.54
CA VAL A 74 -6.20 -0.92 -7.12
C VAL A 74 -5.84 0.36 -6.38
N LEU A 75 -4.65 0.93 -6.65
CA LEU A 75 -4.24 2.22 -6.09
C LEU A 75 -5.23 3.34 -6.43
N ASN A 76 -5.62 3.47 -7.70
CA ASN A 76 -6.58 4.48 -8.15
C ASN A 76 -7.96 4.30 -7.49
N LEU A 77 -8.42 3.06 -7.32
CA LEU A 77 -9.69 2.80 -6.64
C LEU A 77 -9.64 3.17 -5.16
N ILE A 78 -8.54 2.85 -4.46
CA ILE A 78 -8.32 3.28 -3.08
C ILE A 78 -8.29 4.81 -3.01
N ALA A 79 -7.59 5.45 -3.95
CA ALA A 79 -7.48 6.90 -4.02
C ALA A 79 -8.87 7.54 -4.18
N ARG A 80 -9.72 6.98 -5.05
CA ARG A 80 -11.07 7.49 -5.29
C ARG A 80 -11.96 7.53 -4.03
N VAL A 81 -11.78 6.58 -3.11
CA VAL A 81 -12.58 6.48 -1.88
C VAL A 81 -11.80 6.94 -0.65
N SER A 82 -10.64 7.56 -0.86
CA SER A 82 -9.85 8.16 0.22
C SER A 82 -10.43 9.52 0.60
N ASP A 83 -10.36 9.84 1.89
CA ASP A 83 -10.69 11.17 2.39
C ASP A 83 -9.58 12.20 2.08
N ALA A 84 -9.79 13.45 2.51
CA ALA A 84 -8.82 14.54 2.36
C ALA A 84 -7.47 14.29 3.07
N SER A 85 -7.37 13.27 3.93
CA SER A 85 -6.11 12.82 4.55
C SER A 85 -5.46 11.65 3.82
N GLY A 86 -6.07 11.16 2.74
CA GLY A 86 -5.60 10.00 1.97
C GLY A 86 -5.96 8.66 2.61
N ARG A 87 -6.88 8.64 3.58
CA ARG A 87 -7.31 7.42 4.29
C ARG A 87 -8.56 6.84 3.64
N ALA A 88 -8.57 5.54 3.42
CA ALA A 88 -9.68 4.80 2.84
C ALA A 88 -10.05 3.59 3.71
N GLY A 89 -11.34 3.43 3.99
CA GLY A 89 -11.88 2.36 4.81
C GLY A 89 -12.06 2.76 6.29
N PRO A 90 -12.54 1.83 7.15
CA PRO A 90 -12.73 0.40 6.87
C PRO A 90 -13.90 0.08 5.94
N TYR A 91 -14.89 0.98 5.89
CA TYR A 91 -16.08 0.86 5.06
C TYR A 91 -16.11 1.95 3.98
N VAL A 92 -16.68 1.60 2.83
CA VAL A 92 -16.95 2.50 1.71
C VAL A 92 -18.46 2.65 1.57
N ARG A 93 -18.93 3.89 1.38
CA ARG A 93 -20.34 4.16 1.15
C ARG A 93 -20.69 3.85 -0.31
N GLU A 94 -21.60 2.91 -0.53
CA GLU A 94 -22.09 2.55 -1.85
C GLU A 94 -23.62 2.55 -1.84
N GLY A 95 -24.23 3.48 -2.58
CA GLY A 95 -25.67 3.72 -2.53
C GLY A 95 -26.15 4.05 -1.11
N LYS A 96 -27.03 3.19 -0.57
CA LYS A 96 -27.57 3.31 0.80
C LYS A 96 -26.81 2.49 1.85
N GLY A 97 -25.82 1.70 1.44
CA GLY A 97 -25.12 0.75 2.31
C GLY A 97 -23.67 1.15 2.63
N LEU A 98 -23.12 0.47 3.63
CA LEU A 98 -21.69 0.45 3.93
C LEU A 98 -21.13 -0.92 3.55
N VAL A 99 -20.12 -0.93 2.69
CA VAL A 99 -19.45 -2.15 2.21
C VAL A 99 -18.01 -2.14 2.72
N GLY A 100 -17.50 -3.27 3.22
CA GLY A 100 -16.10 -3.36 3.63
C GLY A 100 -15.16 -3.08 2.45
N ILE A 101 -14.10 -2.30 2.67
CA ILE A 101 -13.25 -1.80 1.57
C ILE A 101 -12.66 -2.92 0.70
N ARG A 102 -12.37 -4.10 1.27
CA ARG A 102 -11.88 -5.25 0.51
C ARG A 102 -12.92 -5.83 -0.44
N ASP A 103 -14.17 -5.90 0.01
CA ASP A 103 -15.28 -6.39 -0.78
C ASP A 103 -15.62 -5.40 -1.88
N TRP A 104 -15.68 -4.11 -1.53
CA TRP A 104 -15.87 -3.03 -2.49
C TRP A 104 -14.78 -3.02 -3.58
N LEU A 105 -13.50 -3.12 -3.21
CA LEU A 105 -12.40 -3.20 -4.19
C LEU A 105 -12.52 -4.44 -5.09
N SER A 106 -12.94 -5.57 -4.53
CA SER A 106 -13.11 -6.81 -5.28
C SER A 106 -14.21 -6.64 -6.34
N ASP A 107 -15.30 -5.95 -6.02
CA ASP A 107 -16.40 -5.67 -6.95
C ASP A 107 -16.05 -4.68 -8.03
N ALA A 108 -15.44 -3.57 -7.63
CA ALA A 108 -15.07 -2.49 -8.55
C ALA A 108 -14.15 -2.99 -9.67
N LEU A 109 -13.42 -4.08 -9.43
CA LEU A 109 -12.54 -4.72 -10.40
C LEU A 109 -13.20 -5.81 -11.25
N ILE A 110 -14.40 -6.29 -10.90
CA ILE A 110 -15.15 -7.30 -11.68
C ILE A 110 -15.41 -6.84 -13.13
N PRO A 111 -15.83 -5.59 -13.40
CA PRO A 111 -16.06 -5.11 -14.76
C PRO A 111 -14.79 -5.08 -15.61
N VAL A 112 -13.64 -4.76 -15.00
CA VAL A 112 -12.38 -4.66 -15.76
C VAL A 112 -11.83 -6.03 -16.14
N ALA A 113 -12.22 -7.08 -15.40
CA ALA A 113 -11.93 -8.47 -15.73
C ALA A 113 -12.90 -9.08 -16.78
N GLN A 114 -13.82 -8.31 -17.38
CA GLN A 114 -14.84 -8.84 -18.29
C GLN A 114 -14.27 -9.61 -19.50
N ARG A 115 -13.12 -9.20 -20.03
CA ARG A 115 -12.44 -9.86 -21.14
C ARG A 115 -11.40 -10.91 -20.71
N ASP A 116 -11.27 -11.18 -19.41
CA ASP A 116 -10.32 -12.16 -18.90
C ASP A 116 -10.77 -13.60 -19.26
N PRO A 117 -9.94 -14.40 -19.98
CA PRO A 117 -10.24 -15.79 -20.28
C PRO A 117 -10.59 -16.64 -19.05
N ARG A 118 -10.04 -16.30 -17.88
CA ARG A 118 -10.36 -16.95 -16.59
C ARG A 118 -11.80 -16.68 -16.16
N ARG A 119 -12.30 -15.46 -16.36
CA ARG A 119 -13.71 -15.11 -16.07
C ARG A 119 -14.65 -15.89 -16.97
N LEU A 120 -14.36 -15.96 -18.27
CA LEU A 120 -15.17 -16.73 -19.22
C LEU A 120 -15.25 -18.22 -18.82
N LYS A 121 -14.15 -18.80 -18.33
CA LYS A 121 -14.15 -20.16 -17.77
C LYS A 121 -15.04 -20.29 -16.52
N ILE A 122 -14.97 -19.34 -15.59
CA ILE A 122 -15.83 -19.32 -14.38
C ILE A 122 -17.31 -19.23 -14.76
N VAL A 123 -17.66 -18.32 -15.68
CA VAL A 123 -19.03 -18.16 -16.18
C VAL A 123 -19.54 -19.45 -16.80
N ARG A 124 -18.76 -20.07 -17.71
CA ARG A 124 -19.10 -21.35 -18.33
C ARG A 124 -19.32 -22.45 -17.30
N LYS A 125 -18.44 -22.55 -16.31
CA LYS A 125 -18.54 -23.56 -15.24
C LYS A 125 -19.80 -23.35 -14.38
N VAL A 126 -20.09 -22.12 -13.96
CA VAL A 126 -21.29 -21.79 -13.17
C VAL A 126 -22.56 -22.08 -13.96
N ARG A 127 -22.61 -21.70 -15.24
CA ARG A 127 -23.77 -22.00 -16.10
C ARG A 127 -24.00 -23.51 -16.23
N ALA A 128 -22.94 -24.30 -16.41
CA ALA A 128 -23.04 -25.75 -16.49
C ALA A 128 -23.53 -26.37 -15.17
N GLU A 129 -23.05 -25.88 -14.03
CA GLU A 129 -23.48 -26.34 -12.71
C GLU A 129 -24.93 -25.95 -12.40
N VAL A 130 -25.34 -24.72 -12.73
CA VAL A 130 -26.75 -24.30 -12.56
C VAL A 130 -27.66 -25.12 -13.46
N ALA A 131 -27.31 -25.32 -14.73
CA ALA A 131 -28.09 -26.16 -15.65
C ALA A 131 -28.22 -27.62 -15.19
N HIS A 132 -27.23 -28.16 -14.47
CA HIS A 132 -27.25 -29.52 -13.94
C HIS A 132 -28.09 -29.67 -12.66
N ASN A 133 -28.37 -28.57 -11.94
CA ASN A 133 -29.13 -28.58 -10.68
C ASN A 133 -30.60 -28.11 -10.85
N VAL A 134 -31.00 -27.70 -12.05
CA VAL A 134 -32.36 -27.21 -12.33
C VAL A 134 -33.23 -28.40 -12.78
N ASP A 135 -33.79 -29.12 -11.81
CA ASP A 135 -34.84 -30.14 -12.01
C ASP A 135 -36.26 -29.53 -12.08
N ASN A 136 -36.42 -28.23 -12.32
CA ASN A 136 -37.74 -27.58 -12.41
C ASN A 136 -37.66 -26.37 -13.35
N PRO A 137 -38.66 -26.07 -14.22
CA PRO A 137 -38.57 -24.99 -15.18
C PRO A 137 -38.61 -23.66 -14.43
N THR A 138 -37.43 -23.17 -14.06
CA THR A 138 -37.24 -21.84 -13.51
C THR A 138 -37.23 -20.88 -14.68
N ASP A 139 -38.02 -19.81 -14.57
CA ASP A 139 -38.03 -18.69 -15.50
C ASP A 139 -36.60 -18.35 -15.99
N PRO A 140 -36.36 -18.24 -17.31
CA PRO A 140 -35.08 -17.85 -17.88
C PRO A 140 -34.44 -16.62 -17.19
N ASP A 141 -35.25 -15.64 -16.79
CA ASP A 141 -34.76 -14.43 -16.12
C ASP A 141 -34.30 -14.68 -14.66
N CYS A 142 -35.01 -15.55 -13.94
CA CYS A 142 -34.57 -16.02 -12.62
C CYS A 142 -33.27 -16.84 -12.73
N THR A 143 -33.15 -17.67 -13.76
CA THR A 143 -31.96 -18.50 -13.99
C THR A 143 -30.73 -17.64 -14.29
N GLU A 144 -30.84 -16.63 -15.17
CA GLU A 144 -29.72 -15.73 -15.46
C GLU A 144 -29.33 -14.89 -14.24
N THR A 145 -30.30 -14.49 -13.40
CA THR A 145 -30.03 -13.79 -12.14
C THR A 145 -29.23 -14.67 -11.16
N ILE A 146 -29.61 -15.95 -11.01
CA ILE A 146 -28.91 -16.91 -10.15
C ILE A 146 -27.48 -17.15 -10.66
N VAL A 147 -27.32 -17.35 -11.98
CA VAL A 147 -26.00 -17.50 -12.62
C VAL A 147 -25.14 -16.26 -12.38
N ALA A 148 -25.68 -15.07 -12.60
CA ALA A 148 -24.95 -13.81 -12.44
C ALA A 148 -24.48 -13.63 -10.99
N GLN A 149 -25.33 -13.96 -10.01
CA GLN A 149 -24.98 -13.87 -8.59
C GLN A 149 -23.90 -14.90 -8.21
N ALA A 150 -24.05 -16.16 -8.62
CA ALA A 150 -23.07 -17.21 -8.35
C ALA A 150 -21.70 -16.94 -9.01
N VAL A 151 -21.69 -16.36 -10.22
CA VAL A 151 -20.46 -15.87 -10.88
C VAL A 151 -19.85 -14.74 -10.07
N ARG A 152 -20.65 -13.75 -9.65
CA ARG A 152 -20.19 -12.61 -8.85
C ARG A 152 -19.56 -13.07 -7.54
N ASP A 153 -20.15 -14.02 -6.84
CA ASP A 153 -19.63 -14.52 -5.56
C ASP A 153 -18.29 -15.25 -5.73
N ARG A 154 -18.13 -16.07 -6.76
CA ARG A 154 -16.84 -16.72 -7.08
C ARG A 154 -15.79 -15.72 -7.49
N LEU A 155 -16.16 -14.71 -8.28
CA LEU A 155 -15.26 -13.64 -8.67
C LEU A 155 -14.84 -12.81 -7.45
N ARG A 156 -15.77 -12.44 -6.56
CA ARG A 156 -15.47 -11.77 -5.28
C ARG A 156 -14.47 -12.57 -4.46
N HIS A 157 -14.69 -13.86 -4.27
CA HIS A 157 -13.79 -14.70 -3.46
C HIS A 157 -12.35 -14.69 -4.03
N SER A 158 -12.21 -14.93 -5.33
CA SER A 158 -10.89 -14.85 -6.00
C SER A 158 -10.32 -13.43 -6.06
N GLY A 159 -11.19 -12.42 -6.11
CA GLY A 159 -10.89 -10.99 -6.11
C GLY A 159 -10.24 -10.56 -4.80
N ARG A 160 -10.74 -11.04 -3.65
CA ARG A 160 -10.16 -10.73 -2.32
C ARG A 160 -8.69 -11.13 -2.22
N THR A 161 -8.32 -12.31 -2.72
CA THR A 161 -6.92 -12.76 -2.77
C THR A 161 -6.07 -11.88 -3.68
N ASN A 162 -6.59 -11.53 -4.87
CA ASN A 162 -5.87 -10.67 -5.81
C ASN A 162 -5.68 -9.25 -5.26
N VAL A 163 -6.71 -8.67 -4.65
CA VAL A 163 -6.65 -7.37 -3.96
C VAL A 163 -5.64 -7.42 -2.82
N SER A 164 -5.65 -8.48 -2.00
CA SER A 164 -4.69 -8.63 -0.90
C SER A 164 -3.23 -8.65 -1.39
N ARG A 165 -2.96 -9.37 -2.50
CA ARG A 165 -1.64 -9.38 -3.14
C ARG A 165 -1.26 -8.01 -3.68
N ALA A 166 -2.13 -7.37 -4.46
CA ALA A 166 -1.89 -6.03 -4.99
C ALA A 166 -1.65 -4.99 -3.90
N VAL A 167 -2.44 -5.00 -2.83
CA VAL A 167 -2.22 -4.14 -1.65
C VAL A 167 -0.86 -4.42 -1.00
N SER A 168 -0.44 -5.69 -0.95
CA SER A 168 0.88 -6.03 -0.42
C SER A 168 2.00 -5.50 -1.31
N ASP A 169 1.84 -5.54 -2.63
CA ASP A 169 2.79 -4.94 -3.59
C ASP A 169 2.81 -3.41 -3.46
N LEU A 170 1.66 -2.76 -3.28
CA LEU A 170 1.58 -1.31 -3.02
C LEU A 170 2.31 -0.90 -1.73
N VAL A 171 2.20 -1.72 -0.68
CA VAL A 171 2.94 -1.49 0.57
C VAL A 171 4.44 -1.68 0.36
N ARG A 172 4.85 -2.72 -0.39
CA ARG A 172 6.28 -2.94 -0.73
C ARG A 172 6.86 -1.83 -1.59
N ALA A 173 6.09 -1.27 -2.52
CA ALA A 173 6.48 -0.12 -3.34
C ALA A 173 6.53 1.20 -2.56
N GLY A 174 6.17 1.20 -1.27
CA GLY A 174 6.11 2.41 -0.45
C GLY A 174 4.97 3.36 -0.82
N LEU A 175 4.00 2.92 -1.63
CA LEU A 175 2.92 3.79 -2.13
C LEU A 175 1.72 3.87 -1.17
N LEU A 176 1.62 2.88 -0.28
CA LEU A 176 0.47 2.69 0.60
C LEU A 176 0.91 2.20 1.98
N ARG A 177 0.25 2.68 3.04
CA ARG A 177 0.28 2.04 4.36
C ARG A 177 -1.03 1.31 4.63
N ARG A 178 -0.92 0.14 5.25
CA ARG A 178 -2.06 -0.68 5.69
C ARG A 178 -2.08 -0.74 7.20
N HIS A 179 -3.21 -0.40 7.79
CA HIS A 179 -3.50 -0.62 9.19
C HIS A 179 -4.83 -1.36 9.34
N TYR A 180 -5.14 -1.78 10.56
CA TYR A 180 -6.32 -2.56 10.86
C TYR A 180 -7.08 -1.92 12.00
N GLN A 181 -8.41 -1.84 11.86
CA GLN A 181 -9.32 -1.36 12.90
C GLN A 181 -10.28 -2.47 13.33
N GLY A 182 -10.79 -2.38 14.56
CA GLY A 182 -11.65 -3.40 15.17
C GLY A 182 -10.85 -4.48 15.89
N TYR A 183 -11.14 -4.67 17.18
CA TYR A 183 -10.65 -5.78 17.98
C TYR A 183 -11.89 -6.47 18.57
N ARG A 184 -12.07 -7.77 18.31
CA ARG A 184 -12.86 -8.64 19.19
C ARG A 184 -11.88 -9.58 19.86
N ILE A 185 -11.70 -9.38 21.17
CA ILE A 185 -11.08 -10.36 22.06
C ILE A 185 -12.02 -11.57 22.02
N ASP A 186 -11.46 -12.78 22.05
CA ASP A 186 -12.20 -14.04 22.22
C ASP A 186 -12.84 -14.67 20.97
N HIS A 187 -12.03 -14.96 19.95
CA HIS A 187 -12.37 -16.06 19.04
C HIS A 187 -11.19 -17.01 18.85
N GLU A 188 -11.48 -18.30 18.96
CA GLU A 188 -10.55 -19.44 18.83
C GLU A 188 -9.91 -19.53 17.43
N ASN A 189 -10.47 -18.82 16.46
CA ASN A 189 -9.82 -18.56 15.18
C ASN A 189 -8.87 -17.36 15.30
N ARG A 190 -7.55 -17.59 15.19
CA ARG A 190 -6.52 -16.56 14.96
C ARG A 190 -6.89 -15.70 13.75
N GLY A 191 -7.69 -14.65 13.94
CA GLY A 191 -8.25 -13.86 12.84
C GLY A 191 -9.55 -13.12 13.14
N ALA A 192 -9.78 -12.65 14.39
CA ALA A 192 -10.88 -11.73 14.69
C ALA A 192 -10.95 -10.64 13.60
N GLN A 193 -12.14 -10.41 13.02
CA GLN A 193 -12.39 -9.62 11.81
C GLN A 193 -11.79 -8.21 11.90
N ARG A 194 -10.49 -8.12 11.59
CA ARG A 194 -9.74 -6.88 11.52
C ARG A 194 -10.05 -6.21 10.18
N GLU A 195 -10.73 -5.09 10.25
CA GLU A 195 -11.12 -4.33 9.08
C GLU A 195 -9.92 -3.56 8.55
N ALA A 196 -9.69 -3.66 7.24
CA ALA A 196 -8.54 -3.03 6.61
C ALA A 196 -8.79 -1.54 6.45
N VAL A 197 -7.80 -0.73 6.77
CA VAL A 197 -7.77 0.68 6.42
C VAL A 197 -6.48 0.97 5.69
N TYR A 198 -6.59 1.69 4.59
CA TYR A 198 -5.48 2.02 3.72
C TYR A 198 -5.19 3.52 3.80
N THR A 199 -3.93 3.89 3.69
CA THR A 199 -3.50 5.28 3.68
C THR A 199 -2.51 5.47 2.56
N ILE A 200 -2.85 6.33 1.60
CA ILE A 200 -1.97 6.68 0.47
C ILE A 200 -0.92 7.66 0.96
N MET A 201 0.33 7.51 0.49
CA MET A 201 1.38 8.44 0.87
C MET A 201 1.13 9.84 0.27
N PRO A 202 1.41 10.93 1.00
CA PRO A 202 1.10 12.29 0.55
C PRO A 202 1.67 12.64 -0.83
N GLU A 203 2.89 12.21 -1.12
CA GLU A 203 3.58 12.40 -2.40
C GLU A 203 2.88 11.67 -3.55
N VAL A 204 2.46 10.43 -3.32
CA VAL A 204 1.68 9.65 -4.30
C VAL A 204 0.32 10.29 -4.56
N ARG A 205 -0.32 10.82 -3.52
CA ARG A 205 -1.61 11.49 -3.65
C ARG A 205 -1.50 12.76 -4.53
N ARG A 206 -0.44 13.55 -4.36
CA ARG A 206 -0.14 14.70 -5.24
C ARG A 206 0.06 14.24 -6.69
N ALA A 207 0.83 13.17 -6.90
CA ALA A 207 1.09 12.59 -8.22
C ALA A 207 -0.19 12.13 -8.94
N LEU A 208 -1.17 11.61 -8.20
CA LEU A 208 -2.46 11.17 -8.74
C LEU A 208 -3.43 12.31 -9.02
N GLY A 209 -3.02 13.58 -8.84
CA GLY A 209 -3.87 14.75 -9.03
C GLY A 209 -4.94 14.93 -7.96
N GLN A 210 -4.83 14.22 -6.83
CA GLN A 210 -5.73 14.36 -5.70
C GLN A 210 -5.25 15.49 -4.78
N HIS A 211 -5.43 16.73 -5.23
CA HIS A 211 -5.29 17.88 -4.37
C HIS A 211 -6.55 17.98 -3.49
N ALA A 212 -6.33 18.05 -2.18
CA ALA A 212 -7.33 18.59 -1.26
C ALA A 212 -7.44 20.11 -1.50
#